data_AF-A0A177M7Q2-F1
#
_entry.id   AF-A0A177M7Q2-F1
#
_cell.length_a   1.000
_cell.length_b   1.000
_cell.length_c   1.000
_cell.angle_alpha   90.00
_cell.angle_beta   90.00
_cell.angle_gamma   90.00
#
_symmetry.space_group_name_H-M   'P 1'
#
loop_
_entity.id
_entity.type
_entity.pdbx_description
1 polymer ?
#
loop_
_entity_poly.entity_id
_entity_poly.type
_entity_poly.pdbx_seq_one_letter_code
_entity_poly.pdbx_strand_id
1 'polypeptide(L)' 'MKAEYDLSKMKSRKNPYAAKLKKSVTMRLGEDVIEYFKQMAEESGVPYQSLINLYLRDCVASHRKIDISWQSQN' A
#
# COMPACT_ATOMS: atom_id res chain seq x y z
N MET A 1 -21.48 -5.20 -31.35
CA MET A 1 -21.11 -5.94 -30.12
C MET A 1 -21.08 -7.42 -30.47
N LYS A 2 -19.96 -8.13 -30.36
CA LYS A 2 -19.89 -9.55 -30.78
C LYS A 2 -20.35 -10.46 -29.64
N ALA A 3 -21.18 -11.44 -30.00
CA ALA A 3 -21.74 -12.47 -29.14
C ALA A 3 -20.64 -13.43 -28.66
N GLU A 4 -20.54 -13.52 -27.33
CA GLU A 4 -20.00 -14.64 -26.55
C GLU A 4 -18.62 -15.20 -26.95
N TYR A 5 -17.61 -14.78 -26.18
CA TYR A 5 -16.31 -15.44 -26.16
C TYR A 5 -16.42 -16.78 -25.41
N ASP A 6 -16.17 -17.88 -26.11
CA ASP A 6 -15.96 -19.19 -25.50
C ASP A 6 -14.59 -19.24 -24.80
N LEU A 7 -14.60 -18.93 -23.51
CA LEU A 7 -13.42 -18.86 -22.63
C LEU A 7 -12.74 -20.23 -22.42
N SER A 8 -13.38 -21.34 -22.82
CA SER A 8 -12.84 -22.70 -22.66
C SER A 8 -11.62 -22.98 -23.57
N LYS A 9 -11.49 -22.24 -24.68
CA LYS A 9 -10.36 -22.36 -25.63
C LYS A 9 -9.20 -21.42 -25.32
N MET A 10 -9.32 -20.58 -24.30
CA MET A 10 -8.30 -19.59 -23.95
C MET A 10 -7.19 -20.28 -23.14
N LYS A 11 -5.96 -20.30 -23.66
CA LYS A 11 -4.79 -20.80 -22.93
C LYS A 11 -4.61 -19.93 -21.67
N SER A 12 -4.95 -20.48 -20.50
CA SER A 12 -4.78 -19.79 -19.22
C SER A 12 -3.30 -19.51 -18.97
N ARG A 13 -2.87 -18.28 -19.25
CA ARG A 13 -1.56 -17.78 -18.86
C ARG A 13 -1.70 -17.20 -17.45
N LYS A 14 -0.94 -17.73 -16.49
CA LYS A 14 -0.78 -17.09 -15.18
C LYS A 14 -0.35 -15.65 -15.42
N ASN A 15 -1.12 -14.70 -14.90
CA ASN A 15 -0.84 -13.29 -15.05
C ASN A 15 0.54 -12.99 -14.43
N PRO A 16 1.55 -12.58 -15.21
CA PRO A 16 2.90 -12.33 -14.70
C PRO A 16 2.96 -11.15 -13.70
N TYR A 17 1.91 -10.31 -13.67
CA TYR A 17 1.76 -9.21 -12.73
C TYR A 17 1.10 -9.64 -11.41
N ALA A 18 0.56 -10.86 -11.31
CA ALA A 18 0.03 -11.40 -10.06
C ALA A 18 1.12 -11.52 -8.98
N ALA A 19 2.37 -11.76 -9.37
CA ALA A 19 3.50 -11.77 -8.43
C ALA A 19 3.79 -10.38 -7.81
N LYS A 20 3.28 -9.29 -8.41
CA LYS A 20 3.43 -7.91 -7.93
C LYS A 20 2.23 -7.45 -7.10
N LEU A 21 1.28 -8.34 -6.81
CA LEU A 21 0.14 -8.05 -5.95
C LEU A 21 0.65 -7.59 -4.58
N LYS A 22 0.09 -6.48 -4.09
CA LYS A 22 0.38 -5.96 -2.75
C LYS A 22 0.09 -7.07 -1.73
N LYS A 23 1.04 -7.35 -0.84
CA LYS A 23 0.79 -8.25 0.28
C LYS A 23 -0.13 -7.53 1.27
N SER A 24 -1.31 -8.10 1.52
CA SER A 24 -2.21 -7.59 2.55
C SER A 24 -1.59 -7.85 3.93
N VAL A 25 -1.47 -6.80 4.74
CA VAL A 25 -0.95 -6.87 6.10
C VAL A 25 -1.88 -6.12 7.03
N THR A 26 -2.15 -6.71 8.19
CA THR A 26 -2.87 -6.02 9.28
C THR A 26 -1.82 -5.38 10.18
N MET A 27 -1.87 -4.05 10.33
CA MET A 27 -0.96 -3.28 11.18
C MET A 27 -1.77 -2.42 12.14
N ARG A 28 -1.33 -2.33 13.39
CA ARG A 28 -1.91 -1.40 14.37
C ARG A 28 -1.27 -0.03 14.16
N LEU A 29 -2.10 1.00 14.07
CA LEU A 29 -1.70 2.39 13.92
C LEU A 29 -2.33 3.20 15.05
N GLY A 30 -1.65 4.27 15.47
CA GLY A 30 -2.24 5.26 16.38
C GLY A 30 -3.43 5.94 15.73
N GLU A 31 -4.40 6.34 16.55
CA GLU A 31 -5.59 7.05 16.09
C GLU A 31 -5.23 8.40 15.45
N ASP A 32 -4.27 9.09 16.05
CA ASP A 32 -3.66 10.34 15.57
C ASP A 32 -3.04 10.18 14.17
N VAL A 33 -2.32 9.08 13.93
CA VAL A 33 -1.72 8.77 12.62
C VAL A 33 -2.82 8.52 11.58
N ILE A 34 -3.86 7.76 11.94
CA ILE A 34 -4.98 7.50 11.02
C ILE A 34 -5.68 8.80 10.64
N GLU A 35 -5.95 9.66 11.61
CA GLU A 35 -6.66 10.92 11.38
C GLU A 35 -5.85 11.87 10.50
N TYR A 36 -4.54 11.99 10.75
CA TYR A 36 -3.62 12.77 9.92
C TYR A 36 -3.69 12.36 8.44
N PHE A 37 -3.63 11.05 8.15
CA PHE A 37 -3.68 10.58 6.77
C PHE A 37 -5.08 10.65 6.15
N LYS A 38 -6.16 10.63 6.95
CA LYS A 38 -7.53 10.86 6.45
C LYS A 38 -7.72 12.30 6.00
N GLN A 39 -7.29 13.27 6.80
CA GLN A 39 -7.35 14.68 6.43
C GLN A 39 -6.55 14.94 5.14
N MET A 40 -5.34 14.38 5.03
CA MET A 40 -4.54 14.48 3.81
C MET A 40 -5.20 13.79 2.60
N ALA A 41 -5.97 12.73 2.81
CA ALA A 41 -6.72 12.05 1.75
C ALA A 41 -7.86 12.92 1.22
N GLU A 42 -8.54 13.66 2.08
CA GLU A 42 -9.59 14.60 1.69
C GLU A 42 -9.05 15.72 0.79
N GLU A 43 -7.86 16.24 1.11
CA GLU A 43 -7.21 17.30 0.35
C GLU A 43 -6.63 16.81 -0.99
N SER A 44 -6.03 15.62 -1.01
CA SER A 44 -5.32 15.08 -2.19
C SER A 44 -6.20 14.24 -3.13
N GLY A 45 -7.38 13.82 -2.68
CA GLY A 45 -8.24 12.88 -3.40
C GLY A 45 -7.69 11.45 -3.48
N VAL A 46 -6.59 11.15 -2.77
CA VAL A 46 -5.95 9.83 -2.74
C VAL A 46 -6.35 9.11 -1.46
N PRO A 47 -6.75 7.82 -1.50
CA PRO A 47 -7.12 7.10 -0.28
C PRO A 47 -6.00 7.09 0.76
N TYR A 48 -6.34 7.32 2.04
CA TYR A 48 -5.37 7.42 3.15
C TYR A 48 -4.45 6.19 3.25
N GLN A 49 -4.95 4.99 2.94
CA GLN A 49 -4.15 3.76 2.91
C GLN A 49 -3.06 3.79 1.83
N SER A 50 -3.36 4.41 0.69
CA SER A 50 -2.39 4.58 -0.41
C SER A 50 -1.33 5.63 -0.04
N LEU A 51 -1.73 6.70 0.66
CA LEU A 51 -0.82 7.72 1.18
C LEU A 51 0.15 7.13 2.22
N ILE A 52 -0.36 6.36 3.20
CA ILE A 52 0.48 5.65 4.17
C ILE A 52 1.53 4.81 3.45
N ASN A 53 1.11 3.99 2.50
CA ASN A 53 2.04 3.15 1.75
C ASN A 53 3.04 3.98 0.90
N LEU A 54 2.62 5.12 0.35
CA LEU A 54 3.51 6.01 -0.41
C LEU A 54 4.60 6.61 0.48
N TYR A 55 4.23 7.08 1.67
CA TYR A 55 5.18 7.60 2.65
C TYR A 55 6.15 6.51 3.13
N LEU A 56 5.66 5.29 3.38
CA LEU A 56 6.53 4.17 3.72
C LEU A 56 7.52 3.83 2.60
N ARG A 57 7.08 3.91 1.33
CA ARG A 57 7.99 3.73 0.18
C ARG A 57 9.05 4.81 0.09
N ASP A 58 8.66 6.06 0.36
CA ASP A 58 9.61 7.18 0.40
C ASP A 58 10.64 6.98 1.52
N CYS A 59 10.22 6.52 2.72
CA CYS A 59 11.13 6.15 3.81
C CYS A 59 12.13 5.06 3.41
N VAL A 60 11.70 4.05 2.64
CA VAL A 60 12.60 3.00 2.12
C VAL A 60 13.57 3.58 1.10
N ALA A 61 13.08 4.39 0.15
CA ALA A 61 13.92 4.99 -0.88
C ALA A 61 14.97 5.93 -0.29
N SER A 62 14.58 6.73 0.71
CA SER A 62 15.45 7.66 1.41
C SER A 62 16.37 6.98 2.45
N HIS A 63 16.25 5.67 2.65
CA HIS A 63 16.95 4.91 3.70
C HIS A 63 16.84 5.58 5.09
N ARG A 64 15.66 6.16 5.39
CA ARG A 64 15.45 6.84 6.67
C ARG A 64 15.52 5.82 7.81
N LYS A 65 16.34 6.13 8.82
CA LYS A 65 16.42 5.36 10.06
C LYS A 65 15.67 6.09 11.15
N ILE A 66 14.83 5.37 11.88
CA ILE A 66 14.14 5.90 13.05
C ILE A 66 15.20 6.08 14.14
N ASP A 67 15.16 7.23 14.81
CA ASP A 67 15.95 7.43 16.02
C ASP A 67 15.26 6.73 17.20
N ILE A 68 15.95 5.76 17.77
CA ILE A 68 15.49 4.92 18.88
C ILE A 68 16.39 5.17 20.12
N SER A 69 17.14 6.27 20.15
CA SER A 69 18.02 6.65 21.27
C SER A 69 17.30 6.68 22.62
N TRP A 70 16.00 6.98 22.63
CA TRP A 70 15.15 6.97 23.83
C TRP A 70 14.91 5.56 24.44
N GLN A 71 15.12 4.46 23.71
CA GLN A 71 15.04 3.11 24.28
C GLN A 71 16.34 2.66 24.95
N SER A 72 17.47 3.31 24.63
CA SER A 72 18.79 2.96 25.18
C SER A 72 19.03 3.53 26.59
N GLN A 73 18.15 4.37 27.11
CA GLN A 73 18.33 5.03 28.41
C GLN A 73 17.61 4.34 29.58
N ASN A 74 17.19 3.08 29.40
CA ASN A 74 16.64 2.25 30.48
C ASN A 74 17.61 1.14 30.89
#